data_AF-A0A961W8Y1-F1
#
_entry.id   AF-A0A961W8Y1-F1
#
_cell.length_a   1.000
_cell.length_b   1.000
_cell.length_c   1.000
_cell.angle_alpha   90.00
_cell.angle_beta   90.00
_cell.angle_gamma   90.00
#
_symmetry.space_group_name_H-M   'P 1'
#
loop_
_entity.id
_entity.type
_entity.pdbx_description
1 polymer ?
#
loop_
_entity_poly.entity_id
_entity_poly.type
_entity_poly.pdbx_seq_one_letter_code
_entity_poly.pdbx_strand_id
1 'polypeptide(L)'
;MSGDNDVSKKAQTNRPQEIEAAIAGFDLDNPDFPKALKKFVLGDGGYPYEDKLDRDLYDDELERLQIELVKLQAHVREAGERLVLVFEGRDAAGKGGSIFNFTRFLNPRAARIVALPKPTETERGEWYFQRYVRQMPTRGEIVLFDRSWYNRAGVEPVMGFC
;
A
#
# COMPACT_ATOMS: atom_id res chain seq x y z
N MET A 1 -28.94 29.36 -11.75
CA MET A 1 -27.89 29.62 -10.75
C MET A 1 -26.98 28.41 -10.74
N SER A 2 -25.83 28.59 -11.37
CA SER A 2 -24.74 27.66 -11.55
C SER A 2 -24.02 27.37 -10.24
N GLY A 3 -23.54 26.14 -10.07
CA GLY A 3 -22.73 25.72 -8.94
C GLY A 3 -22.16 24.33 -9.17
N ASP A 4 -21.36 24.18 -10.23
CA ASP A 4 -20.44 23.06 -10.42
C ASP A 4 -19.47 23.00 -9.23
N ASN A 5 -19.67 22.07 -8.30
CA ASN A 5 -18.66 21.71 -7.31
C ASN A 5 -17.76 20.63 -7.91
N ASP A 6 -16.89 21.07 -8.80
CA ASP A 6 -15.76 20.30 -9.31
C ASP A 6 -14.69 20.19 -8.21
N VAL A 7 -14.79 19.13 -7.41
CA VAL A 7 -13.81 18.76 -6.37
C VAL A 7 -12.49 18.27 -7.00
N SER A 8 -12.36 18.20 -8.34
CA SER A 8 -11.14 17.74 -9.01
C SER A 8 -10.06 18.83 -9.24
N LYS A 9 -10.34 20.10 -8.93
CA LYS A 9 -9.39 21.20 -9.13
C LYS A 9 -8.68 21.63 -7.84
N LYS A 10 -7.80 20.80 -7.29
CA LYS A 10 -6.79 21.24 -6.30
C LYS A 10 -5.63 20.23 -6.17
N ALA A 11 -4.76 20.25 -7.18
CA ALA A 11 -3.31 20.02 -7.13
C ALA A 11 -2.77 19.82 -8.57
N GLN A 12 -2.97 20.80 -9.46
CA GLN A 12 -2.11 20.87 -10.65
C GLN A 12 -0.80 21.51 -10.21
N THR A 13 0.12 20.68 -9.70
CA THR A 13 1.52 21.06 -9.59
C THR A 13 2.02 21.30 -11.00
N ASN A 14 2.15 22.56 -11.42
CA ASN A 14 2.85 22.91 -12.66
C ASN A 14 4.30 22.45 -12.51
N ARG A 15 4.59 21.25 -12.99
CA ARG A 15 5.95 20.70 -12.96
C ARG A 15 6.84 21.57 -13.85
N PRO A 16 8.09 21.86 -13.44
CA PRO A 16 9.03 22.57 -14.30
C PRO A 16 9.18 21.84 -15.64
N GLN A 17 9.40 22.58 -16.73
CA GLN A 17 9.53 22.01 -18.08
C GLN A 17 10.63 20.95 -18.17
N GLU A 18 11.73 21.12 -17.43
CA GLU A 18 12.81 20.14 -17.33
C GLU A 18 12.34 18.79 -16.75
N ILE A 19 11.42 18.82 -15.79
CA ILE A 19 10.85 17.60 -15.19
C ILE A 19 9.89 16.92 -16.17
N GLU A 20 9.04 17.66 -16.86
CA GLU A 20 8.14 17.10 -17.87
C GLU A 20 8.94 16.45 -19.02
N ALA A 21 10.03 17.10 -19.48
CA ALA A 21 10.92 16.52 -20.48
C ALA A 21 11.61 15.24 -19.97
N ALA A 22 12.07 15.22 -18.72
CA ALA A 22 12.69 14.05 -18.11
C ALA A 22 11.72 12.88 -17.92
N ILE A 23 10.44 13.14 -17.64
CA ILE A 23 9.38 12.11 -17.58
C ILE A 23 9.09 11.58 -18.98
N ALA A 24 8.93 12.47 -19.97
CA ALA A 24 8.61 12.06 -21.34
C ALA A 24 9.72 11.21 -21.98
N GLY A 25 10.98 11.45 -21.62
CA GLY A 25 12.13 10.66 -22.05
C GLY A 25 12.54 9.54 -21.10
N PHE A 26 11.71 9.18 -20.11
CA PHE A 26 12.05 8.14 -19.13
C PHE A 26 12.13 6.76 -19.79
N ASP A 27 13.26 6.09 -19.59
CA ASP A 27 13.51 4.74 -20.05
C ASP A 27 13.85 3.87 -18.82
N LEU A 28 13.07 2.80 -18.63
CA LEU A 28 13.25 1.87 -17.52
C LEU A 28 14.54 1.04 -17.66
N ASP A 29 14.97 0.79 -18.90
CA ASP A 29 16.14 -0.03 -19.20
C ASP A 29 17.44 0.78 -19.16
N ASN A 30 17.35 2.11 -19.05
CA ASN A 30 18.51 2.97 -18.86
C ASN A 30 18.98 2.91 -17.39
N PRO A 31 20.22 2.44 -17.12
CA PRO A 31 20.73 2.35 -15.75
C PRO A 31 20.95 3.71 -15.09
N ASP A 32 21.07 4.78 -15.88
CA ASP A 32 21.30 6.13 -15.37
C ASP A 32 19.98 6.85 -15.12
N PHE A 33 19.57 6.88 -13.84
CA PHE A 33 18.36 7.61 -13.45
C PHE A 33 18.51 9.12 -13.70
N PRO A 34 17.53 9.78 -14.37
CA PRO A 34 17.62 11.21 -14.68
C PRO A 34 17.86 12.06 -13.43
N LYS A 35 18.97 12.81 -13.39
CA LYS A 35 19.36 13.63 -12.24
C LYS A 35 18.29 14.65 -11.84
N ALA A 36 17.61 15.24 -12.82
CA ALA A 36 16.52 16.19 -12.60
C ALA A 36 15.37 15.56 -11.81
N LEU A 37 15.01 14.30 -12.10
CA LEU A 37 13.98 13.57 -11.36
C LEU A 37 14.41 13.25 -9.93
N LYS A 38 15.68 12.90 -9.70
CA LYS A 38 16.18 12.44 -8.38
C LYS A 38 15.90 13.43 -7.25
N LYS A 39 16.00 14.74 -7.52
CA LYS A 39 15.73 15.80 -6.53
C LYS A 39 14.24 16.14 -6.42
N PHE A 40 13.49 15.96 -7.51
CA PHE A 40 12.07 16.32 -7.57
C PHE A 40 11.17 15.25 -6.92
N VAL A 41 11.47 13.96 -7.13
CA VAL A 41 10.57 12.85 -6.76
C VAL A 41 10.22 12.78 -5.28
N LEU A 42 11.07 13.26 -4.37
CA LEU A 42 10.77 13.23 -2.94
C LEU A 42 9.66 14.23 -2.58
N GLY A 43 9.66 15.42 -3.20
CA GLY A 43 8.63 16.45 -2.98
C GLY A 43 7.37 16.27 -3.83
N ASP A 44 7.41 15.40 -4.84
CA ASP A 44 6.28 15.17 -5.73
C ASP A 44 5.05 14.63 -4.96
N GLY A 45 3.86 15.03 -5.39
CA GLY A 45 2.62 14.70 -4.68
C GLY A 45 2.39 15.46 -3.36
N GLY A 46 3.19 16.49 -3.07
CA GLY A 46 2.99 17.37 -1.91
C GLY A 46 3.59 16.83 -0.62
N TYR A 47 4.70 16.09 -0.69
CA TYR A 47 5.41 15.61 0.49
C TYR A 47 5.91 16.79 1.34
N PRO A 48 5.64 16.81 2.66
CA PRO A 48 5.84 18.01 3.47
C PRO A 48 7.28 18.20 3.98
N TYR A 49 8.20 17.27 3.71
CA TYR A 49 9.57 17.30 4.21
C TYR A 49 10.57 17.38 3.06
N GLU A 50 11.69 18.08 3.27
CA GLU A 50 12.75 18.22 2.27
C GLU A 50 13.62 16.96 2.16
N ASP A 51 13.77 16.23 3.26
CA ASP A 51 14.64 15.08 3.39
C ASP A 51 13.87 13.84 3.87
N LYS A 52 14.47 12.67 3.64
CA LYS A 52 13.99 11.41 4.22
C LYS A 52 14.22 11.42 5.73
N LEU A 53 13.39 10.67 6.45
CA LEU A 53 13.64 10.41 7.87
C LEU A 53 15.04 9.82 8.05
N ASP A 54 15.77 10.35 9.03
CA ASP A 54 17.09 9.85 9.40
C ASP A 54 17.01 8.34 9.70
N ARG A 55 18.06 7.62 9.29
CA ARG A 55 18.06 6.16 9.32
C ARG A 55 18.03 5.64 10.75
N ASP A 56 18.83 6.22 11.64
CA ASP A 56 18.96 5.76 13.01
C ASP A 56 17.68 6.08 13.79
N LEU A 57 17.12 7.29 13.58
CA LEU A 57 15.81 7.64 14.15
C LEU A 57 14.68 6.72 13.67
N TYR A 58 14.70 6.35 12.38
CA TYR A 58 13.72 5.41 11.82
C TYR A 58 13.84 4.03 12.45
N ASP A 59 15.06 3.48 12.54
CA ASP A 59 15.29 2.14 13.05
C ASP A 59 14.96 2.06 14.56
N ASP A 60 15.29 3.08 15.35
CA ASP A 60 14.94 3.19 16.77
C ASP A 60 13.43 3.20 17.01
N GLU A 61 12.68 4.00 16.23
CA GLU A 61 11.23 4.10 16.39
C GLU A 61 10.52 2.84 15.85
N LEU A 62 11.04 2.25 14.77
CA LEU A 62 10.53 0.99 14.23
C LEU A 62 10.63 -0.13 15.28
N GLU A 63 11.75 -0.24 15.99
CA GLU A 63 11.93 -1.23 17.05
C GLU A 63 10.88 -1.04 18.16
N ARG A 64 10.68 0.20 18.63
CA ARG A 64 9.68 0.52 19.65
C ARG A 64 8.27 0.12 19.20
N LEU A 65 7.89 0.47 17.98
CA LEU A 65 6.59 0.11 17.42
C LEU A 65 6.43 -1.41 17.27
N GLN A 66 7.49 -2.12 16.90
CA GLN A 66 7.45 -3.58 16.78
C GLN A 66 7.26 -4.27 18.13
N ILE A 67 7.83 -3.73 19.22
CA ILE A 67 7.54 -4.19 20.58
C ILE A 67 6.05 -4.02 20.90
N GLU A 68 5.46 -2.88 20.54
CA GLU A 68 4.02 -2.66 20.74
C GLU A 68 3.16 -3.59 19.86
N LEU A 69 3.60 -3.93 18.65
CA LEU A 69 2.89 -4.92 17.81
C LEU A 69 2.86 -6.31 18.43
N VAL A 70 3.92 -6.72 19.14
CA VAL A 70 3.93 -8.00 19.89
C VAL A 70 2.90 -7.96 21.02
N LYS A 71 2.80 -6.84 21.75
CA LYS A 71 1.78 -6.63 22.80
C LYS A 71 0.37 -6.62 22.20
N LEU A 72 0.17 -5.96 21.06
CA LEU A 72 -1.07 -5.98 20.31
C LEU A 72 -1.47 -7.42 19.93
N GLN A 73 -0.54 -8.22 19.41
CA GLN A 73 -0.82 -9.62 19.06
C GLN A 73 -1.23 -10.43 20.30
N ALA A 74 -0.54 -10.26 21.42
CA ALA A 74 -0.91 -10.91 22.68
C ALA A 74 -2.33 -10.51 23.12
N HIS A 75 -2.65 -9.22 23.06
CA HIS A 75 -3.97 -8.70 23.40
C HIS A 75 -5.07 -9.24 22.49
N VAL A 76 -4.89 -9.17 21.16
CA VAL A 76 -5.85 -9.69 20.17
C VAL A 76 -6.17 -11.16 20.45
N ARG A 77 -5.14 -11.95 20.78
CA ARG A 77 -5.32 -13.37 21.13
C ARG A 77 -6.09 -13.56 22.43
N GLU A 78 -5.74 -12.84 23.50
CA GLU A 78 -6.35 -12.99 24.82
C GLU A 78 -7.80 -12.51 24.87
N ALA A 79 -8.08 -11.35 24.26
CA ALA A 79 -9.43 -10.82 24.12
C ALA A 79 -10.26 -11.60 23.06
N GLY A 80 -9.58 -12.34 22.18
CA GLY A 80 -10.20 -13.03 21.05
C GLY A 80 -10.74 -12.06 19.99
N GLU A 81 -10.12 -10.87 19.89
CA GLU A 81 -10.40 -9.91 18.85
C GLU A 81 -9.96 -10.42 17.48
N ARG A 82 -10.36 -9.70 16.44
CA ARG A 82 -10.12 -10.05 15.04
C ARG A 82 -9.69 -8.79 14.31
N LEU A 83 -8.48 -8.79 13.77
CA LEU A 83 -7.93 -7.63 13.09
C LEU A 83 -7.74 -7.92 11.60
N VAL A 84 -8.25 -7.03 10.76
CA VAL A 84 -8.03 -7.03 9.31
C VAL A 84 -7.32 -5.75 8.93
N LEU A 85 -6.17 -5.87 8.27
CA LEU A 85 -5.44 -4.76 7.68
C LEU A 85 -5.44 -4.91 6.16
N VAL A 86 -5.78 -3.83 5.45
CA VAL A 86 -5.83 -3.81 3.98
C VAL A 86 -4.78 -2.84 3.46
N PHE A 87 -3.88 -3.34 2.61
CA PHE A 87 -2.83 -2.54 2.00
C PHE A 87 -3.15 -2.31 0.52
N GLU A 88 -3.52 -1.08 0.20
CA GLU A 88 -3.74 -0.59 -1.16
C GLU A 88 -2.81 0.59 -1.46
N GLY A 89 -2.61 0.87 -2.74
CA GLY A 89 -1.77 1.99 -3.17
C GLY A 89 -1.15 1.73 -4.53
N ARG A 90 -0.49 2.76 -5.06
CA ARG A 90 0.20 2.72 -6.36
C ARG A 90 1.22 1.58 -6.40
N ASP A 91 1.54 1.14 -7.61
CA ASP A 91 2.68 0.24 -7.79
C ASP A 91 3.96 0.96 -7.35
N ALA A 92 4.89 0.20 -6.78
CA ALA A 92 6.10 0.71 -6.12
C ALA A 92 5.89 1.64 -4.90
N ALA A 93 4.67 1.81 -4.36
CA ALA A 93 4.43 2.66 -3.19
C ALA A 93 4.98 2.13 -1.84
N GLY A 94 5.57 0.93 -1.80
CA GLY A 94 6.17 0.38 -0.57
C GLY A 94 5.25 -0.49 0.31
N LYS A 95 4.14 -1.01 -0.23
CA LYS A 95 3.21 -1.91 0.48
C LYS A 95 3.92 -3.12 1.12
N GLY A 96 4.69 -3.86 0.33
CA GLY A 96 5.39 -5.06 0.79
C GLY A 96 6.40 -4.80 1.91
N GLY A 97 7.14 -3.68 1.86
CA GLY A 97 8.05 -3.28 2.94
C GLY A 97 7.32 -2.94 4.24
N SER A 98 6.16 -2.28 4.13
CA SER A 98 5.31 -1.97 5.29
C SER A 98 4.74 -3.24 5.93
N ILE A 99 4.23 -4.17 5.12
CA ILE A 99 3.74 -5.48 5.58
C ILE A 99 4.88 -6.25 6.27
N PHE A 100 6.04 -6.33 5.62
CA PHE A 100 7.21 -7.03 6.16
C PHE A 100 7.58 -6.49 7.54
N ASN A 101 7.71 -5.17 7.69
CA ASN A 101 8.06 -4.54 8.96
C ASN A 101 6.99 -4.75 10.04
N PHE A 102 5.71 -4.74 9.67
CA PHE A 102 4.62 -5.02 10.60
C PHE A 102 4.66 -6.47 11.12
N THR A 103 4.88 -7.44 10.23
CA THR A 103 4.83 -8.86 10.60
C THR A 103 6.15 -9.43 11.10
N ARG A 104 7.26 -8.69 10.98
CA ARG A 104 8.64 -9.17 11.17
C ARG A 104 8.86 -9.98 12.45
N PHE A 105 8.24 -9.57 13.55
CA PHE A 105 8.40 -10.19 14.87
C PHE A 105 7.12 -10.82 15.41
N LEU A 106 6.06 -10.92 14.60
CA LEU A 106 4.79 -11.51 15.02
C LEU A 106 4.79 -13.02 14.81
N ASN A 107 4.05 -13.74 15.66
CA ASN A 107 3.86 -15.18 15.47
C ASN A 107 3.04 -15.44 14.19
N PRO A 108 3.57 -16.16 13.18
CA PRO A 108 2.92 -16.36 11.90
C PRO A 108 1.66 -17.22 11.97
N ARG A 109 1.42 -17.93 13.09
CA ARG A 109 0.18 -18.70 13.32
C ARG A 109 -1.00 -17.82 13.70
N ALA A 110 -0.73 -16.62 14.24
CA ALA A 110 -1.76 -15.68 14.68
C ALA A 110 -1.79 -14.40 13.83
N ALA A 111 -0.73 -14.11 13.07
CA ALA A 111 -0.69 -13.02 12.09
C ALA A 111 -0.28 -13.57 10.72
N ARG A 112 -1.17 -13.51 9.73
CA ARG A 112 -0.91 -14.04 8.39
C ARG A 112 -1.19 -13.04 7.28
N ILE A 113 -0.46 -13.20 6.19
CA ILE A 113 -0.56 -12.36 5.00
C ILE A 113 -1.40 -13.10 3.95
N VAL A 114 -2.30 -12.38 3.30
CA VAL A 114 -3.13 -12.83 2.19
C VAL A 114 -2.72 -12.05 0.95
N ALA A 115 -2.11 -12.74 0.00
CA ALA A 115 -1.78 -12.23 -1.32
C ALA A 115 -2.41 -13.17 -2.36
N LEU A 116 -3.66 -12.89 -2.73
CA LEU A 116 -4.39 -13.75 -3.67
C LEU A 116 -3.89 -13.54 -5.10
N PRO A 117 -3.66 -14.61 -5.87
CA PRO A 117 -3.36 -14.48 -7.29
C PRO A 117 -4.62 -14.05 -8.08
N LYS A 118 -4.46 -13.86 -9.39
CA LYS A 118 -5.59 -13.71 -10.32
C LYS A 118 -6.67 -14.78 -10.06
N PRO A 119 -7.97 -14.43 -10.12
CA PRO A 119 -9.02 -15.40 -9.86
C PRO A 119 -8.98 -16.54 -10.89
N THR A 120 -9.17 -17.76 -10.41
CA THR A 120 -9.38 -18.96 -11.24
C THR A 120 -10.69 -18.85 -12.04
N GLU A 121 -10.90 -19.75 -13.01
CA GLU A 121 -12.17 -19.81 -13.76
C GLU A 121 -13.37 -19.96 -12.82
N THR A 122 -13.28 -20.87 -11.85
CA THR A 122 -14.33 -21.06 -10.85
C THR A 122 -14.57 -19.80 -10.02
N GLU A 123 -13.51 -19.15 -9.49
CA GLU A 123 -13.65 -17.93 -8.68
C GLU A 123 -14.24 -16.75 -9.48
N ARG A 124 -14.07 -16.70 -10.81
CA ARG A 124 -14.72 -15.68 -11.65
C ARG A 124 -16.24 -15.88 -11.76
N GLY A 125 -16.71 -17.12 -11.69
CA GLY A 125 -18.13 -17.46 -11.64
C GLY A 125 -18.75 -17.36 -10.24
N GLU A 126 -17.93 -17.32 -9.19
CA GLU A 126 -18.37 -17.10 -7.82
C GLU A 126 -18.77 -15.64 -7.57
N TRP A 127 -19.46 -15.39 -6.46
CA TRP A 127 -19.64 -14.03 -5.98
C TRP A 127 -18.27 -13.40 -5.65
N TYR A 128 -17.99 -12.20 -6.15
CA TYR A 128 -16.66 -11.57 -6.07
C TYR A 128 -16.02 -11.58 -4.67
N PHE A 129 -16.81 -11.33 -3.63
CA PHE A 129 -16.33 -11.28 -2.25
C PHE A 129 -16.06 -12.65 -1.64
N GLN A 130 -16.58 -13.74 -2.23
CA GLN A 130 -16.51 -15.09 -1.69
C GLN A 130 -15.08 -15.55 -1.44
N ARG A 131 -14.15 -15.27 -2.37
CA ARG A 131 -12.74 -15.62 -2.19
C ARG A 131 -12.04 -14.87 -1.05
N TYR A 132 -12.48 -13.64 -0.76
CA TYR A 132 -11.92 -12.82 0.32
C TYR A 132 -12.54 -13.16 1.67
N VAL A 133 -13.85 -13.45 1.73
CA VAL A 133 -14.55 -13.87 2.96
C VAL A 133 -13.93 -15.15 3.52
N ARG A 134 -13.52 -16.10 2.65
CA ARG A 134 -12.77 -17.31 3.04
C ARG A 134 -11.46 -17.02 3.78
N GLN A 135 -10.92 -15.80 3.64
CA GLN A 135 -9.66 -15.37 4.24
C GLN A 135 -9.86 -14.52 5.49
N MET A 136 -11.08 -14.28 5.96
CA MET A 136 -11.32 -13.48 7.16
C MET A 136 -10.76 -14.15 8.42
N PRO A 137 -10.32 -13.36 9.43
CA PRO A 137 -9.76 -13.89 10.66
C PRO A 137 -10.81 -14.61 11.53
N THR A 138 -10.37 -15.66 12.22
CA THR A 138 -11.06 -16.19 13.41
C THR A 138 -10.57 -15.50 14.69
N ARG A 139 -11.13 -15.87 15.85
CA ARG A 139 -10.78 -15.27 17.15
C ARG A 139 -9.28 -15.32 17.39
N GLY A 140 -8.69 -14.17 17.72
CA GLY A 140 -7.27 -14.03 18.01
C GLY A 140 -6.37 -13.91 16.79
N GLU A 141 -6.93 -13.83 15.57
CA GLU A 141 -6.15 -13.69 14.35
C GLU A 141 -6.07 -12.25 13.84
N ILE A 142 -4.90 -11.95 13.28
CA ILE A 142 -4.59 -10.75 12.51
C ILE A 142 -4.38 -11.20 11.05
N VAL A 143 -5.12 -10.60 10.12
CA VAL A 143 -4.99 -10.89 8.69
C VAL A 143 -4.63 -9.62 7.94
N LEU A 144 -3.52 -9.67 7.20
CA LEU A 144 -3.04 -8.57 6.36
C LEU A 144 -3.29 -8.92 4.90
N PHE A 145 -4.02 -8.08 4.18
CA PHE A 145 -4.26 -8.22 2.75
C PHE A 145 -3.26 -7.39 1.96
N ASP A 146 -2.37 -8.04 1.20
CA ASP A 146 -1.55 -7.40 0.17
C ASP A 146 -2.36 -7.35 -1.13
N ARG A 147 -3.00 -6.19 -1.36
CA ARG A 147 -4.18 -6.03 -2.21
C ARG A 147 -5.39 -6.80 -1.70
N SER A 148 -6.57 -6.33 -2.10
CA SER A 148 -7.84 -6.79 -1.53
C SER A 148 -8.96 -6.76 -2.57
N TRP A 149 -10.21 -6.83 -2.11
CA TRP A 149 -11.39 -6.57 -2.94
C TRP A 149 -11.40 -5.18 -3.58
N TYR A 150 -10.55 -4.25 -3.14
CA TYR A 150 -10.34 -2.97 -3.83
C TYR A 150 -9.64 -3.09 -5.18
N ASN A 151 -9.16 -4.28 -5.57
CA ASN A 151 -8.73 -4.54 -6.96
C ASN A 151 -9.82 -4.14 -7.98
N ARG A 152 -11.10 -4.37 -7.65
CA ARG A 152 -12.26 -3.96 -8.47
C ARG A 152 -12.45 -2.45 -8.57
N ALA A 153 -11.96 -1.69 -7.60
CA ALA A 153 -12.02 -0.23 -7.59
C ALA A 153 -10.76 0.43 -8.18
N GLY A 154 -9.78 -0.37 -8.65
CA GLY A 154 -8.48 0.11 -9.10
C GLY A 154 -8.03 -0.57 -10.39
N VAL A 155 -7.25 -1.65 -10.25
CA VAL A 155 -6.58 -2.28 -11.40
C VAL A 155 -7.55 -2.94 -12.38
N GLU A 156 -8.66 -3.53 -11.90
CA GLU A 156 -9.62 -4.23 -12.77
C GLU A 156 -10.22 -3.29 -13.84
N PRO A 157 -10.81 -2.13 -13.52
CA PRO A 157 -11.36 -1.23 -14.53
C PRO A 157 -10.28 -0.58 -15.41
N VAL A 158 -9.10 -0.25 -14.86
CA VAL A 158 -7.99 0.34 -15.63
C VAL A 158 -7.49 -0.60 -16.71
N MET A 159 -7.50 -1.90 -16.44
CA MET A 159 -6.99 -2.93 -17.35
C MET A 159 -8.09 -3.71 -18.10
N GLY A 160 -9.36 -3.38 -17.87
CA GLY A 160 -10.51 -4.04 -18.54
C GLY A 160 -10.79 -5.47 -18.06
N PHE A 161 -10.57 -5.78 -16.78
CA PHE A 161 -10.74 -7.12 -16.21
C PHE A 161 -12.10 -7.38 -15.55
N CYS A 162 -13.03 -6.40 -15.56
CA CYS A 162 -14.36 -6.50 -14.95
C CYS A 162 -15.47 -5.91 -15.82
#